data_AF-A0A7J2M896-F1
#
_entry.id   AF-A0A7J2M896-F1
#
_cell.length_a   1.000
_cell.length_b   1.000
_cell.length_c   1.000
_cell.angle_alpha   90.00
_cell.angle_beta   90.00
_cell.angle_gamma   90.00
#
_symmetry.space_group_name_H-M   'P 1'
#
loop_
_entity.id
_entity.type
_entity.pdbx_description
1 polymer ?
#
loop_
_entity_poly.entity_id
_entity_poly.type
_entity_poly.pdbx_seq_one_letter_code
_entity_poly.pdbx_strand_id
1 'polypeptide(L)'
;MKIWALLLLIPLLSPVNYVLEVENNSVYGDACRYNIQGWIYVHIEGEPYDRGYQHGYLLYAEIADMIYRWSNVIHNAPFIPHALSADVNSSRYENLSAAFWNQCRRLAMNIFWGSYPEEYKQEVRGIADGAKARGVEIYGRPITYEDILAMNEMYELMSIMVNPQKSVHLLRDVVNALSNIFPSLSGSEEELAPAFSFSHHCNGFAAVGDATKDGNIVISDTVWCGGWWYTYYIAQR
;
A
#
# COMPACT_ATOMS: atom_id res chain seq x y z
N MET A 1 15.31 -45.73 -2.12
CA MET A 1 15.61 -44.30 -1.89
C MET A 1 14.32 -43.52 -2.12
N LYS A 2 13.63 -43.09 -1.05
CA LYS A 2 12.41 -42.27 -1.15
C LYS A 2 12.81 -40.84 -0.83
N ILE A 3 12.75 -39.97 -1.84
CA ILE A 3 13.01 -38.54 -1.71
C ILE A 3 11.81 -37.94 -1.00
N TRP A 4 12.06 -37.40 0.20
CA TRP A 4 11.09 -36.60 0.94
C TRP A 4 10.96 -35.26 0.24
N ALA A 5 9.81 -35.00 -0.37
CA ALA A 5 9.43 -33.65 -0.77
C ALA A 5 9.18 -32.85 0.52
N LEU A 6 10.13 -32.00 0.91
CA LEU A 6 9.86 -30.92 1.85
C LEU A 6 8.89 -29.96 1.15
N LEU A 7 7.61 -30.05 1.49
CA LEU A 7 6.66 -28.97 1.29
C LEU A 7 7.17 -27.79 2.12
N LEU A 8 7.72 -26.78 1.44
CA LEU A 8 7.86 -25.43 1.98
C LEU A 8 6.44 -24.92 2.27
N LEU A 9 5.94 -25.23 3.46
CA LEU A 9 4.86 -24.47 4.09
C LEU A 9 5.41 -23.07 4.30
N ILE A 10 5.19 -22.19 3.32
CA ILE A 10 5.24 -20.75 3.55
C ILE A 10 4.09 -20.50 4.53
N PRO A 11 4.35 -20.11 5.79
CA PRO A 11 3.26 -19.72 6.66
C PRO A 11 2.61 -18.50 6.00
N LEU A 12 1.36 -18.64 5.59
CA LEU A 12 0.47 -17.52 5.33
C LEU A 12 0.33 -16.79 6.67
N LEU A 13 1.23 -15.85 6.92
CA LEU A 13 1.17 -14.94 8.05
C LEU A 13 0.08 -13.91 7.72
N SER A 14 -1.17 -14.35 7.74
CA SER A 14 -2.31 -13.46 7.86
C SER A 14 -2.47 -13.15 9.34
N PRO A 15 -2.17 -11.93 9.80
CA PRO A 15 -2.41 -11.57 11.19
C PRO A 15 -3.88 -11.71 11.49
N VAL A 16 -4.18 -12.39 12.59
CA VAL A 16 -5.52 -12.85 13.00
C VAL A 16 -6.49 -11.66 13.22
N ASN A 17 -5.96 -10.44 13.37
CA ASN A 17 -6.72 -9.27 13.78
C ASN A 17 -7.38 -8.48 12.63
N TYR A 18 -7.11 -8.80 11.36
CA TYR A 18 -7.73 -8.14 10.18
C TYR A 18 -8.34 -9.18 9.23
N VAL A 19 -9.44 -9.81 9.65
CA VAL A 19 -10.25 -10.65 8.76
C VAL A 19 -11.41 -9.80 8.24
N LEU A 20 -11.28 -9.31 7.00
CA LEU A 20 -12.36 -8.64 6.28
C LEU A 20 -13.03 -9.66 5.35
N GLU A 21 -14.35 -9.75 5.41
CA GLU A 21 -15.09 -10.55 4.43
C GLU A 21 -15.00 -9.86 3.07
N VAL A 22 -14.37 -10.53 2.10
CA VAL A 22 -14.26 -10.03 0.73
C VAL A 22 -15.51 -10.45 -0.05
N GLU A 23 -16.23 -9.49 -0.59
CA GLU A 23 -17.37 -9.76 -1.48
C GLU A 23 -16.85 -10.09 -2.89
N ASN A 24 -17.15 -11.28 -3.42
CA ASN A 24 -16.72 -11.65 -4.77
C ASN A 24 -17.42 -10.78 -5.84
N ASN A 25 -18.75 -10.72 -5.78
CA ASN A 25 -19.57 -9.90 -6.66
C ASN A 25 -20.48 -9.03 -5.81
N SER A 26 -20.59 -7.74 -6.14
CA SER A 26 -21.40 -6.78 -5.38
C SER A 26 -21.81 -5.59 -6.26
N VAL A 27 -22.82 -4.86 -5.83
CA VAL A 27 -23.36 -3.67 -6.51
C VAL A 27 -23.62 -2.55 -5.52
N TYR A 28 -23.44 -1.30 -5.96
CA TYR A 28 -23.82 -0.11 -5.23
C TYR A 28 -24.38 0.93 -6.20
N GLY A 29 -25.69 1.13 -6.19
CA GLY A 29 -26.36 1.90 -7.24
C GLY A 29 -26.07 1.29 -8.62
N ASP A 30 -25.57 2.11 -9.55
CA ASP A 30 -25.19 1.70 -10.90
C ASP A 30 -23.74 1.17 -10.99
N ALA A 31 -22.97 1.19 -9.89
CA ALA A 31 -21.64 0.63 -9.80
C ALA A 31 -21.65 -0.87 -9.47
N CYS A 32 -20.64 -1.61 -9.92
CA CYS A 32 -20.52 -3.03 -9.62
C CYS A 32 -19.07 -3.50 -9.51
N ARG A 33 -18.87 -4.62 -8.79
CA ARG A 33 -17.63 -5.40 -8.81
C ARG A 33 -17.89 -6.87 -9.10
N TYR A 34 -16.94 -7.52 -9.75
CA TYR A 34 -16.94 -8.97 -9.93
C TYR A 34 -15.52 -9.52 -10.18
N ASN A 35 -15.30 -10.79 -9.85
CA ASN A 35 -14.00 -11.44 -9.99
C ASN A 35 -13.96 -12.44 -11.16
N ILE A 36 -13.00 -12.30 -12.07
CA ILE A 36 -12.79 -13.25 -13.19
C ILE A 36 -11.29 -13.54 -13.33
N GLN A 37 -10.91 -14.82 -13.32
CA GLN A 37 -9.55 -15.29 -13.64
C GLN A 37 -8.43 -14.58 -12.84
N GLY A 38 -8.68 -14.31 -11.56
CA GLY A 38 -7.71 -13.64 -10.69
C GLY A 38 -7.80 -12.10 -10.69
N TRP A 39 -8.58 -11.50 -11.58
CA TRP A 39 -8.81 -10.06 -11.63
C TRP A 39 -10.07 -9.66 -10.87
N ILE A 40 -10.03 -8.46 -10.28
CA ILE A 40 -11.22 -7.76 -9.77
C ILE A 40 -11.57 -6.72 -10.83
N TYR A 41 -12.77 -6.83 -11.39
CA TYR A 41 -13.34 -5.82 -12.25
C TYR A 41 -14.24 -4.92 -11.43
N VAL A 42 -14.12 -3.62 -11.64
CA VAL A 42 -14.97 -2.62 -11.00
C VAL A 42 -15.46 -1.64 -12.06
N HIS A 43 -16.76 -1.42 -12.07
CA HIS A 43 -17.41 -0.33 -12.81
C HIS A 43 -17.85 0.73 -11.80
N ILE A 44 -17.44 1.98 -12.02
CA ILE A 44 -17.83 3.17 -11.25
C ILE A 44 -18.12 4.31 -12.23
N GLU A 45 -19.01 5.23 -11.85
CA GLU A 45 -19.43 6.33 -12.70
C GLU A 45 -19.96 7.52 -11.90
N GLY A 46 -20.08 8.67 -12.59
CA GLY A 46 -20.59 9.91 -12.04
C GLY A 46 -19.51 10.93 -11.72
N GLU A 47 -19.90 11.91 -10.90
CA GLU A 47 -19.03 13.00 -10.45
C GLU A 47 -17.86 12.48 -9.59
N PRO A 48 -16.77 13.25 -9.44
CA PRO A 48 -15.54 12.77 -8.79
C PRO A 48 -15.74 12.16 -7.41
N TYR A 49 -16.54 12.80 -6.57
CA TYR A 49 -16.86 12.26 -5.25
C TYR A 49 -17.67 10.95 -5.32
N ASP A 50 -18.67 10.89 -6.20
CA ASP A 50 -19.60 9.76 -6.29
C ASP A 50 -18.90 8.48 -6.77
N ARG A 51 -18.08 8.59 -7.82
CA ARG A 51 -17.28 7.46 -8.30
C ARG A 51 -16.22 7.04 -7.27
N GLY A 52 -15.65 8.00 -6.54
CA GLY A 52 -14.77 7.72 -5.41
C GLY A 52 -15.49 6.91 -4.33
N TYR A 53 -16.69 7.33 -3.94
CA TYR A 53 -17.52 6.63 -2.97
C TYR A 53 -17.83 5.21 -3.41
N GLN A 54 -18.28 5.02 -4.64
CA GLN A 54 -18.54 3.70 -5.22
C GLN A 54 -17.29 2.80 -5.16
N HIS A 55 -16.13 3.34 -5.53
CA HIS A 55 -14.86 2.62 -5.48
C HIS A 55 -14.52 2.18 -4.05
N GLY A 56 -14.58 3.12 -3.09
CA GLY A 56 -14.32 2.83 -1.68
C GLY A 56 -15.29 1.80 -1.09
N TYR A 57 -16.57 1.89 -1.46
CA TYR A 57 -17.61 0.99 -0.97
C TYR A 57 -17.43 -0.43 -1.53
N LEU A 58 -17.12 -0.57 -2.83
CA LEU A 58 -16.99 -1.88 -3.47
C LEU A 58 -15.65 -2.56 -3.14
N LEU A 59 -14.57 -1.79 -2.98
CA LEU A 59 -13.20 -2.31 -2.73
C LEU A 59 -12.72 -2.13 -1.29
N TYR A 60 -13.64 -1.95 -0.34
CA TYR A 60 -13.32 -1.64 1.05
C TYR A 60 -12.31 -2.62 1.67
N ALA A 61 -12.45 -3.92 1.36
CA ALA A 61 -11.61 -4.97 1.92
C ALA A 61 -10.18 -4.90 1.34
N GLU A 62 -10.06 -4.72 0.02
CA GLU A 62 -8.77 -4.59 -0.67
C GLU A 62 -8.03 -3.31 -0.27
N ILE A 63 -8.75 -2.20 -0.08
CA ILE A 63 -8.16 -0.94 0.40
C ILE A 63 -7.59 -1.11 1.80
N ALA A 64 -8.36 -1.71 2.71
CA ALA A 64 -7.90 -1.93 4.08
C ALA A 64 -6.72 -2.92 4.15
N ASP A 65 -6.78 -4.01 3.37
CA ASP A 65 -5.68 -4.98 3.23
C ASP A 65 -4.41 -4.28 2.70
N MET A 66 -4.52 -3.42 1.69
CA MET A 66 -3.40 -2.66 1.14
C MET A 66 -2.78 -1.70 2.16
N ILE A 67 -3.60 -0.95 2.90
CA ILE A 67 -3.12 -0.07 3.99
C ILE A 67 -2.41 -0.90 5.06
N TYR A 68 -2.99 -2.03 5.44
CA TYR A 68 -2.40 -2.93 6.43
C TYR A 68 -1.04 -3.44 5.95
N ARG A 69 -0.94 -3.92 4.71
CA ARG A 69 0.31 -4.35 4.07
C ARG A 69 1.37 -3.26 4.09
N TRP A 70 1.03 -2.06 3.65
CA TRP A 70 1.96 -0.93 3.64
C TRP A 70 2.43 -0.54 5.04
N SER A 71 1.54 -0.52 6.02
CA SER A 71 1.89 -0.19 7.40
C SER A 71 2.83 -1.22 8.04
N ASN A 72 2.78 -2.48 7.60
CA ASN A 72 3.64 -3.56 8.11
C ASN A 72 4.97 -3.70 7.37
N VAL A 73 5.18 -2.93 6.30
CA VAL A 73 6.48 -2.90 5.60
C VAL A 73 7.59 -2.64 6.61
N ILE A 74 7.44 -1.70 7.55
CA ILE A 74 8.47 -1.40 8.56
C ILE A 74 9.07 -2.65 9.25
N HIS A 75 8.31 -3.73 9.46
CA HIS A 75 8.81 -4.94 10.14
C HIS A 75 9.81 -5.77 9.34
N ASN A 76 9.76 -5.70 8.02
CA ASN A 76 10.68 -6.40 7.13
C ASN A 76 11.85 -5.52 6.67
N ALA A 77 11.88 -4.25 7.08
CA ALA A 77 12.98 -3.37 6.71
C ALA A 77 14.27 -4.01 7.22
N PRO A 78 15.23 -4.33 6.32
CA PRO A 78 16.50 -4.87 6.75
C PRO A 78 17.06 -3.94 7.82
N PHE A 79 17.62 -4.54 8.88
CA PHE A 79 18.21 -3.83 10.03
C PHE A 79 17.25 -3.23 11.06
N ILE A 80 15.93 -3.43 10.96
CA ILE A 80 15.08 -3.29 12.15
C ILE A 80 15.49 -4.35 13.18
N PRO A 81 15.70 -3.99 14.46
CA PRO A 81 16.00 -4.95 15.50
C PRO A 81 15.00 -6.11 15.46
N HIS A 82 15.44 -7.35 15.19
CA HIS A 82 14.54 -8.50 15.10
C HIS A 82 13.66 -8.67 16.35
N ALA A 83 14.10 -8.14 17.50
CA ALA A 83 13.33 -8.09 18.75
C ALA A 83 12.07 -7.19 18.70
N LEU A 84 11.97 -6.26 17.74
CA LEU A 84 10.75 -5.47 17.46
C LEU A 84 9.77 -6.23 16.56
N SER A 85 10.28 -7.05 15.65
CA SER A 85 9.49 -7.76 14.62
C SER A 85 9.17 -9.23 14.97
N ALA A 86 9.55 -9.72 16.16
CA ALA A 86 9.56 -11.16 16.47
C ALA A 86 8.17 -11.77 16.72
N ASP A 87 7.22 -11.01 17.25
CA ASP A 87 5.87 -11.50 17.55
C ASP A 87 4.81 -10.64 16.85
N VAL A 88 4.33 -11.15 15.71
CA VAL A 88 3.33 -10.51 14.85
C VAL A 88 1.97 -10.33 15.52
N ASN A 89 1.71 -11.03 16.63
CA ASN A 89 0.46 -10.91 17.40
C ASN A 89 0.60 -10.01 18.63
N SER A 90 1.78 -9.42 18.85
CA SER A 90 2.01 -8.55 20.00
C SER A 90 1.44 -7.16 19.75
N SER A 91 0.92 -6.53 20.81
CA SER A 91 0.53 -5.12 20.78
C SER A 91 1.71 -4.20 20.41
N ARG A 92 2.94 -4.64 20.70
CA ARG A 92 4.16 -3.93 20.30
C ARG A 92 4.33 -3.89 18.77
N TYR A 93 4.11 -5.02 18.10
CA TYR A 93 4.16 -5.12 16.64
C TYR A 93 3.12 -4.21 15.99
N GLU A 94 1.87 -4.30 16.46
CA GLU A 94 0.76 -3.48 15.97
C GLU A 94 0.99 -1.99 16.21
N ASN A 95 1.49 -1.60 17.39
CA ASN A 95 1.83 -0.21 17.70
C ASN A 95 2.94 0.34 16.80
N LEU A 96 3.91 -0.48 16.40
CA LEU A 96 4.97 -0.05 15.48
C LEU A 96 4.41 0.20 14.08
N SER A 97 3.56 -0.71 13.57
CA SER A 97 2.88 -0.52 12.28
C SER A 97 1.99 0.72 12.27
N ALA A 98 1.20 0.92 13.34
CA ALA A 98 0.35 2.09 13.50
C ALA A 98 1.16 3.40 13.57
N ALA A 99 2.26 3.41 14.33
CA ALA A 99 3.13 4.58 14.44
C ALA A 99 3.80 4.93 13.10
N PHE A 100 4.30 3.92 12.38
CA PHE A 100 4.89 4.11 11.06
C PHE A 100 3.86 4.64 10.06
N TRP A 101 2.69 4.01 9.97
CA TRP A 101 1.61 4.45 9.09
C TRP A 101 1.17 5.88 9.36
N ASN A 102 1.07 6.28 10.64
CA ASN A 102 0.74 7.66 10.98
C ASN A 102 1.80 8.68 10.52
N GLN A 103 3.08 8.31 10.51
CA GLN A 103 4.11 9.17 9.90
C GLN A 103 3.95 9.25 8.39
N CYS A 104 3.65 8.13 7.72
CA CYS A 104 3.42 8.13 6.28
C CYS A 104 2.24 9.01 5.89
N ARG A 105 1.10 8.90 6.61
CA ARG A 105 -0.08 9.78 6.42
C ARG A 105 0.27 11.25 6.55
N ARG A 106 0.98 11.61 7.62
CA ARG A 106 1.39 12.99 7.87
C ARG A 106 2.27 13.53 6.75
N LEU A 107 3.27 12.75 6.33
CA LEU A 107 4.19 13.15 5.27
C LEU A 107 3.48 13.26 3.92
N ALA A 108 2.64 12.30 3.56
CA ALA A 108 1.89 12.31 2.31
C ALA A 108 1.00 13.56 2.21
N MET A 109 0.28 13.88 3.28
CA MET A 109 -0.53 15.10 3.36
C MET A 109 0.31 16.38 3.21
N ASN A 110 1.48 16.43 3.84
CA ASN A 110 2.34 17.61 3.79
C ASN A 110 2.99 17.82 2.41
N ILE A 111 3.32 16.73 1.71
CA ILE A 111 4.08 16.79 0.45
C ILE A 111 3.15 16.90 -0.76
N PHE A 112 2.10 16.08 -0.82
CA PHE A 112 1.34 15.87 -2.05
C PHE A 112 0.01 16.60 -2.08
N TRP A 113 -0.72 16.65 -0.95
CA TRP A 113 -2.12 17.09 -0.93
C TRP A 113 -2.33 18.51 -1.47
N GLY A 114 -1.41 19.43 -1.21
CA GLY A 114 -1.49 20.80 -1.71
C GLY A 114 -1.56 20.89 -3.23
N SER A 115 -0.83 20.00 -3.92
CA SER A 115 -0.68 19.98 -5.38
C SER A 115 -1.75 19.17 -6.11
N TYR A 116 -2.54 18.37 -5.39
CA TYR A 116 -3.60 17.56 -5.98
C TYR A 116 -4.70 18.43 -6.59
N PRO A 117 -5.10 18.19 -7.86
CA PRO A 117 -6.29 18.78 -8.46
C PRO A 117 -7.56 18.50 -7.64
N GLU A 118 -8.54 19.40 -7.66
CA GLU A 118 -9.74 19.26 -6.84
C GLU A 118 -10.55 18.00 -7.21
N GLU A 119 -10.58 17.62 -8.49
CA GLU A 119 -11.19 16.38 -8.95
C GLU A 119 -10.65 15.15 -8.18
N TYR A 120 -9.32 14.99 -8.11
CA TYR A 120 -8.71 13.88 -7.37
C TYR A 120 -8.90 13.99 -5.86
N LYS A 121 -8.95 15.20 -5.31
CA LYS A 121 -9.29 15.41 -3.89
C LYS A 121 -10.70 14.91 -3.57
N GLN A 122 -11.65 15.16 -4.47
CA GLN A 122 -13.02 14.68 -4.32
C GLN A 122 -13.10 13.15 -4.43
N GLU A 123 -12.40 12.54 -5.39
CA GLU A 123 -12.29 11.07 -5.48
C GLU A 123 -11.71 10.46 -4.21
N VAL A 124 -10.56 10.96 -3.73
CA VAL A 124 -9.89 10.47 -2.53
C VAL A 124 -10.77 10.58 -1.27
N ARG A 125 -11.55 11.67 -1.15
CA ARG A 125 -12.55 11.83 -0.08
C ARG A 125 -13.69 10.82 -0.23
N GLY A 126 -14.21 10.66 -1.44
CA GLY A 126 -15.24 9.68 -1.76
C GLY A 126 -14.81 8.27 -1.38
N ILE A 127 -13.60 7.85 -1.79
CA ILE A 127 -13.05 6.51 -1.48
C ILE A 127 -13.02 6.28 0.03
N ALA A 128 -12.55 7.26 0.81
CA ALA A 128 -12.51 7.14 2.26
C ALA A 128 -13.92 7.00 2.86
N ASP A 129 -14.88 7.80 2.41
CA ASP A 129 -16.25 7.75 2.93
C ASP A 129 -16.99 6.47 2.51
N GLY A 130 -16.77 5.97 1.30
CA GLY A 130 -17.31 4.69 0.83
C GLY A 130 -16.77 3.50 1.64
N ALA A 131 -15.45 3.46 1.87
CA ALA A 131 -14.84 2.42 2.71
C ALA A 131 -15.30 2.53 4.18
N LYS A 132 -15.44 3.76 4.69
CA LYS A 132 -15.99 4.01 6.03
C LYS A 132 -17.43 3.55 6.18
N ALA A 133 -18.26 3.71 5.15
CA ALA A 133 -19.64 3.23 5.14
C ALA A 133 -19.74 1.70 5.20
N ARG A 134 -18.68 0.99 4.80
CA ARG A 134 -18.51 -0.46 4.98
C ARG A 134 -17.89 -0.85 6.33
N GLY A 135 -17.71 0.10 7.24
CA GLY A 135 -17.17 -0.13 8.57
C GLY A 135 -15.65 -0.33 8.60
N VAL A 136 -14.91 0.11 7.58
CA VAL A 136 -13.45 -0.01 7.60
C VAL A 136 -12.85 0.87 8.69
N GLU A 137 -12.16 0.22 9.61
CA GLU A 137 -11.27 0.85 10.57
C GLU A 137 -9.81 0.59 10.18
N ILE A 138 -8.91 1.48 10.58
CA ILE A 138 -7.45 1.42 10.43
C ILE A 138 -6.86 1.64 11.82
N TYR A 139 -6.35 0.58 12.47
CA TYR A 139 -5.81 0.63 13.83
C TYR A 139 -6.78 1.24 14.86
N GLY A 140 -8.03 0.77 14.87
CA GLY A 140 -9.06 1.14 15.85
C GLY A 140 -9.70 2.52 15.66
N ARG A 141 -9.47 3.16 14.50
CA ARG A 141 -10.19 4.39 14.10
C ARG A 141 -10.81 4.21 12.71
N PRO A 142 -11.92 4.89 12.39
CA PRO A 142 -12.44 4.90 11.03
C PRO A 142 -11.39 5.34 10.00
N ILE A 143 -11.44 4.74 8.81
CA ILE A 143 -10.61 5.15 7.67
C ILE A 143 -10.87 6.62 7.30
N THR A 144 -9.82 7.30 6.85
CA THR A 144 -9.82 8.72 6.50
C THR A 144 -9.21 8.97 5.13
N TYR A 145 -9.45 10.14 4.53
CA TYR A 145 -8.90 10.46 3.21
C TYR A 145 -7.38 10.62 3.25
N GLU A 146 -6.80 10.92 4.42
CA GLU A 146 -5.36 10.89 4.67
C GLU A 146 -4.79 9.46 4.54
N ASP A 147 -5.56 8.43 4.88
CA ASP A 147 -5.15 7.03 4.66
C ASP A 147 -5.12 6.70 3.17
N ILE A 148 -6.14 7.14 2.42
CA ILE A 148 -6.23 6.92 0.98
C ILE A 148 -5.10 7.64 0.24
N LEU A 149 -4.83 8.89 0.59
CA LEU A 149 -3.69 9.62 0.01
C LEU A 149 -2.37 8.92 0.33
N ALA A 150 -2.16 8.51 1.58
CA ALA A 150 -0.93 7.83 1.98
C ALA A 150 -0.74 6.50 1.26
N MET A 151 -1.83 5.75 1.04
CA MET A 151 -1.82 4.51 0.27
C MET A 151 -1.45 4.76 -1.20
N ASN A 152 -2.05 5.78 -1.83
CA ASN A 152 -1.77 6.13 -3.23
C ASN A 152 -0.32 6.58 -3.43
N GLU A 153 0.20 7.39 -2.50
CA GLU A 153 1.52 8.01 -2.59
C GLU A 153 2.63 7.20 -1.91
N MET A 154 2.36 5.95 -1.50
CA MET A 154 3.33 5.22 -0.69
C MET A 154 4.63 4.96 -1.47
N TYR A 155 4.54 4.69 -2.78
CA TYR A 155 5.71 4.50 -3.64
C TYR A 155 6.58 5.75 -3.75
N GLU A 156 5.95 6.88 -4.02
CA GLU A 156 6.59 8.19 -4.15
C GLU A 156 7.20 8.59 -2.80
N LEU A 157 6.45 8.43 -1.71
CA LEU A 157 6.90 8.73 -0.37
C LEU A 157 8.13 7.88 -0.01
N MET A 158 8.06 6.57 -0.25
CA MET A 158 9.16 5.64 -0.01
C MET A 158 10.40 5.99 -0.82
N SER A 159 10.24 6.38 -2.08
CA SER A 159 11.35 6.79 -2.96
C SER A 159 12.01 8.11 -2.51
N ILE A 160 11.23 9.06 -2.00
CA ILE A 160 11.75 10.36 -1.53
C ILE A 160 12.40 10.23 -0.14
N MET A 161 12.02 9.25 0.69
CA MET A 161 12.61 9.03 2.02
C MET A 161 14.14 8.92 1.98
N VAL A 162 14.71 8.37 0.91
CA VAL A 162 16.17 8.16 0.72
C VAL A 162 16.83 9.15 -0.22
N ASN A 163 16.09 10.11 -0.76
CA ASN A 163 16.63 11.11 -1.68
C ASN A 163 16.67 12.49 -0.99
N PRO A 164 17.69 12.74 -0.14
CA PRO A 164 17.78 14.00 0.58
C PRO A 164 18.06 15.15 -0.40
N GLN A 165 17.05 15.98 -0.65
CA GLN A 165 17.34 17.35 -1.08
C GLN A 165 17.97 18.11 0.09
N LYS A 166 18.87 19.06 -0.20
CA LYS A 166 19.64 19.78 0.83
C LYS A 166 18.72 20.27 1.95
N SER A 167 19.03 19.86 3.19
CA SER A 167 18.36 20.22 4.44
C SER A 167 17.01 19.56 4.74
N VAL A 168 16.53 18.61 3.93
CA VAL A 168 15.33 17.80 4.24
C VAL A 168 15.72 16.33 4.39
N HIS A 169 15.49 15.76 5.57
CA HIS A 169 15.86 14.38 5.90
C HIS A 169 14.63 13.58 6.35
N LEU A 170 13.74 13.26 5.41
CA LEU A 170 12.45 12.63 5.72
C LEU A 170 12.59 11.30 6.47
N LEU A 171 13.51 10.42 6.06
CA LEU A 171 13.74 9.17 6.79
C LEU A 171 14.18 9.42 8.23
N ARG A 172 15.06 10.41 8.45
CA ARG A 172 15.52 10.79 9.78
C ARG A 172 14.37 11.32 10.64
N ASP A 173 13.47 12.12 10.06
CA ASP A 173 12.28 12.62 10.76
C ASP A 173 11.34 11.49 11.15
N VAL A 174 11.15 10.50 10.28
CA VAL A 174 10.36 9.28 10.58
C VAL A 174 11.02 8.51 11.72
N VAL A 175 12.32 8.21 11.63
CA VAL A 175 13.06 7.46 12.66
C VAL A 175 13.03 8.18 14.00
N ASN A 176 13.23 9.50 14.03
CA ASN A 176 13.14 10.31 15.25
C ASN A 176 11.73 10.24 15.87
N ALA A 177 10.69 10.34 15.04
CA ALA A 177 9.31 10.25 15.51
C ALA A 177 9.00 8.87 16.10
N LEU A 178 9.46 7.79 15.44
CA LEU A 178 9.30 6.42 15.94
C LEU A 178 10.13 6.16 17.20
N SER A 179 11.32 6.75 17.31
CA SER A 179 12.21 6.58 18.46
C SER A 179 11.64 7.12 19.76
N ASN A 180 10.74 8.11 19.69
CA ASN A 180 9.99 8.59 20.85
C ASN A 180 9.07 7.51 21.45
N ILE A 181 8.65 6.53 20.65
CA ILE A 181 7.78 5.41 21.07
C ILE A 181 8.63 4.14 21.27
N PHE A 182 9.63 3.95 20.43
CA PHE A 182 10.52 2.78 20.39
C PHE A 182 11.98 3.24 20.46
N PRO A 183 12.54 3.50 21.65
CA PRO A 183 13.90 4.05 21.81
C PRO A 183 15.01 3.23 21.14
N SER A 184 14.79 1.94 20.90
CA SER A 184 15.71 1.06 20.17
C SER A 184 15.91 1.40 18.70
N LEU A 185 15.09 2.29 18.13
CA LEU A 185 15.24 2.81 16.75
C LEU A 185 16.11 4.07 16.68
N SER A 186 16.54 4.61 17.82
CA SER A 186 17.33 5.84 17.84
C SER A 186 18.68 5.63 17.14
N GLY A 187 18.95 6.44 16.12
CA GLY A 187 20.19 6.37 15.34
C GLY A 187 20.20 5.29 14.26
N SER A 188 19.08 4.60 14.01
CA SER A 188 19.01 3.54 13.00
C SER A 188 18.75 4.06 11.58
N GLU A 189 18.76 5.37 11.34
CA GLU A 189 18.44 5.94 10.03
C GLU A 189 19.40 5.49 8.91
N GLU A 190 20.70 5.39 9.18
CA GLU A 190 21.68 4.96 8.19
C GLU A 190 21.51 3.48 7.84
N GLU A 191 21.15 2.66 8.83
CA GLU A 191 20.89 1.23 8.64
C GLU A 191 19.57 1.00 7.88
N LEU A 192 18.56 1.84 8.11
CA LEU A 192 17.26 1.76 7.43
C LEU A 192 17.28 2.36 6.02
N ALA A 193 18.20 3.27 5.70
CA ALA A 193 18.22 3.95 4.41
C ALA A 193 18.27 2.98 3.20
N PRO A 194 19.10 1.91 3.18
CA PRO A 194 19.08 0.94 2.09
C PRO A 194 17.74 0.22 1.91
N ALA A 195 16.96 0.06 2.99
CA ALA A 195 15.63 -0.55 2.92
C ALA A 195 14.73 0.26 1.99
N PHE A 196 14.80 1.58 2.09
CA PHE A 196 13.96 2.51 1.33
C PHE A 196 14.54 2.90 -0.05
N SER A 197 15.61 2.25 -0.50
CA SER A 197 16.18 2.42 -1.84
C SER A 197 15.65 1.35 -2.79
N PHE A 198 14.66 1.71 -3.61
CA PHE A 198 13.98 0.76 -4.50
C PHE A 198 14.61 0.72 -5.88
N SER A 199 15.01 -0.48 -6.31
CA SER A 199 15.22 -0.77 -7.73
C SER A 199 13.92 -1.31 -8.29
N HIS A 200 13.07 -0.42 -8.82
CA HIS A 200 11.90 -0.82 -9.58
C HIS A 200 12.31 -1.19 -11.00
N HIS A 201 11.70 -2.25 -11.54
CA HIS A 201 11.91 -2.67 -12.91
C HIS A 201 10.55 -2.67 -13.61
N CYS A 202 10.48 -2.11 -14.80
CA CYS A 202 9.33 -2.24 -15.68
C CYS A 202 9.85 -2.44 -17.10
N ASN A 203 9.08 -3.16 -17.91
CA ASN A 203 9.36 -3.35 -19.33
C ASN A 203 8.15 -2.84 -20.12
N GLY A 204 8.33 -1.71 -20.79
CA GLY A 204 7.37 -1.17 -21.75
C GLY A 204 7.76 -1.52 -23.18
N PHE A 205 6.78 -1.88 -24.01
CA PHE A 205 6.95 -2.13 -25.43
C PHE A 205 5.82 -1.44 -26.21
N ALA A 206 6.19 -0.83 -27.35
CA ALA A 206 5.23 -0.26 -28.28
C ALA A 206 5.63 -0.59 -29.72
N ALA A 207 4.65 -1.01 -30.53
CA ALA A 207 4.76 -1.17 -31.97
C ALA A 207 3.67 -0.34 -32.65
N VAL A 208 4.06 0.45 -33.65
CA VAL A 208 3.19 1.38 -34.37
C VAL A 208 3.51 1.37 -35.87
N GLY A 209 2.55 1.72 -36.72
CA GLY A 209 2.77 1.85 -38.16
C GLY A 209 3.21 0.53 -38.80
N ASP A 210 4.27 0.58 -39.62
CA ASP A 210 4.80 -0.57 -40.37
C ASP A 210 5.45 -1.66 -39.50
N ALA A 211 5.67 -1.39 -38.20
CA ALA A 211 6.03 -2.41 -37.22
C ALA A 211 4.86 -3.37 -36.90
N THR A 212 3.64 -3.07 -37.33
CA THR A 212 2.45 -3.92 -37.19
C THR A 212 1.86 -4.27 -38.56
N LYS A 213 1.16 -5.41 -38.64
CA LYS A 213 0.65 -5.93 -39.92
C LYS A 213 -0.39 -5.00 -40.58
N ASP A 214 -1.14 -4.27 -39.78
CA ASP A 214 -2.31 -3.49 -40.19
C ASP A 214 -2.16 -1.98 -39.86
N GLY A 215 -1.00 -1.55 -39.38
CA GLY A 215 -0.75 -0.15 -39.01
C GLY A 215 -1.33 0.24 -37.65
N ASN A 216 -1.98 -0.67 -36.92
CA ASN A 216 -2.56 -0.40 -35.61
C ASN A 216 -1.48 -0.28 -34.52
N ILE A 217 -1.89 0.24 -33.36
CA ILE A 217 -1.00 0.44 -32.21
C ILE A 217 -1.07 -0.80 -31.30
N VAL A 218 0.09 -1.34 -30.94
CA VAL A 218 0.23 -2.34 -29.87
C VAL A 218 1.11 -1.74 -28.78
N ILE A 219 0.58 -1.65 -27.56
CA ILE A 219 1.33 -1.20 -26.37
C ILE A 219 1.18 -2.27 -25.30
N SER A 220 2.28 -2.61 -24.65
CA SER A 220 2.29 -3.47 -23.47
C SER A 220 3.22 -2.90 -22.41
N ASP A 221 2.84 -3.08 -21.16
CA ASP A 221 3.70 -2.82 -20.01
C ASP A 221 3.74 -4.07 -19.13
N THR A 222 4.87 -4.30 -18.48
CA THR A 222 4.98 -5.32 -17.44
C THR A 222 5.77 -4.74 -16.29
N VAL A 223 5.09 -4.59 -15.17
CA VAL A 223 5.69 -4.17 -13.91
C VAL A 223 6.39 -5.37 -13.27
N TRP A 224 7.68 -5.21 -12.97
CA TRP A 224 8.50 -6.19 -12.26
C TRP A 224 8.78 -5.66 -10.88
N CYS A 225 8.12 -6.25 -9.90
CA CYS A 225 8.31 -5.89 -8.51
C CYS A 225 9.01 -7.03 -7.77
N GLY A 226 9.90 -6.65 -6.84
CA GLY A 226 10.69 -7.55 -6.02
C GLY A 226 11.34 -6.77 -4.88
N GLY A 227 11.91 -7.49 -3.90
CA GLY A 227 12.51 -6.91 -2.70
C GLY A 227 11.78 -7.25 -1.41
N TRP A 228 12.30 -6.77 -0.29
CA TRP A 228 11.92 -7.17 1.06
C TRP A 228 10.50 -6.72 1.48
N TRP A 229 9.95 -5.69 0.83
CA TRP A 229 8.62 -5.13 1.07
C TRP A 229 7.55 -5.71 0.12
N TYR A 230 7.96 -6.40 -0.95
CA TYR A 230 7.06 -6.81 -2.03
C TYR A 230 6.08 -7.93 -1.64
N THR A 231 6.49 -8.83 -0.73
CA THR A 231 5.59 -9.87 -0.20
C THR A 231 4.37 -9.30 0.50
N TYR A 232 4.44 -8.05 0.97
CA TYR A 232 3.29 -7.32 1.48
C TYR A 232 2.50 -6.64 0.35
N TYR A 233 3.11 -6.17 -0.73
CA TYR A 233 2.41 -5.41 -1.78
C TYR A 233 1.45 -6.25 -2.66
N ILE A 234 1.79 -7.48 -3.01
CA ILE A 234 0.84 -8.36 -3.73
C ILE A 234 -0.12 -9.00 -2.72
N ALA A 235 -1.42 -8.88 -2.99
CA ALA A 235 -2.45 -9.67 -2.33
C ALA A 235 -2.08 -11.16 -2.42
N GLN A 236 -1.59 -11.71 -1.32
CA GLN A 236 -1.41 -13.15 -1.17
C GLN A 236 -2.83 -13.73 -1.05
N ARG A 237 -3.41 -14.09 -2.18
CA ARG A 237 -4.63 -14.91 -2.22
C ARG A 237 -4.30 -16.37 -2.03
#